data_AF-A0A938BB81-F1
#
_entry.id   AF-A0A938BB81-F1
#
_cell.length_a   1.000
_cell.length_b   1.000
_cell.length_c   1.000
_cell.angle_alpha   90.00
_cell.angle_beta   90.00
_cell.angle_gamma   90.00
#
_symmetry.space_group_name_H-M   'P 1'
#
loop_
_entity.id
_entity.type
_entity.pdbx_description
1 polymer ?
#
loop_
_entity_poly.entity_id
_entity_poly.type
_entity_poly.pdbx_seq_one_letter_code
_entity_poly.pdbx_strand_id
1 'polypeptide(L)'
;MKKLINAGLIFLVVFGSLTFFLSIFGVDVMQKGNESEAAMWPGPVIYLPTLIYNAAPVKFTHDFETGDLTGWTKTGTSFDFQPTFGDNPTARARGQPSQHQGDWWIGCYEKFQNKKGEVAGAIQGDGPLGTLTSIEFKIVGDTINFLVGAGNHPWELPQPTCVNLEINGKMELTVAGKDTETMIRHEWDVSDLKGKRAVIKVYDENSGGWGHPNCDDFWQADKNGKNISWDRLWAVDSFGKLPATFGEIKSK
;
A
#
# COMPACT_ATOMS: atom_id res chain seq x y z
N MET A 1 50.05 0.98 41.49
CA MET A 1 49.46 1.00 40.13
C MET A 1 47.97 0.72 40.26
N LYS A 2 47.10 1.68 39.95
CA LYS A 2 45.64 1.50 39.97
C LYS A 2 45.18 1.17 38.53
N LYS A 3 44.43 0.08 38.34
CA LYS A 3 43.80 -0.25 37.05
C LYS A 3 42.50 0.56 36.92
N LEU A 4 42.37 1.34 35.85
CA LEU A 4 41.05 1.82 35.40
C LEU A 4 40.33 0.65 34.74
N ILE A 5 39.06 0.45 35.08
CA ILE A 5 38.15 -0.42 34.35
C ILE A 5 37.00 0.47 33.88
N ASN A 6 36.99 0.82 32.60
CA ASN A 6 35.85 1.49 31.97
C ASN A 6 34.83 0.42 31.57
N ALA A 7 33.67 0.40 32.22
CA ALA A 7 32.52 -0.38 31.79
C ALA A 7 31.39 0.59 31.41
N GLY A 8 31.16 0.78 30.11
CA GLY A 8 30.00 1.52 29.61
C GLY A 8 28.79 0.59 29.47
N LEU A 9 27.64 1.01 30.00
CA LEU A 9 26.37 0.30 29.84
C LEU A 9 25.49 1.09 28.85
N ILE A 10 25.03 0.43 27.77
CA ILE A 10 24.20 1.03 26.73
C ILE A 10 22.75 0.59 26.96
N PHE A 11 21.83 1.54 27.18
CA PHE A 11 20.40 1.29 27.11
C PHE A 11 19.83 1.91 25.83
N LEU A 12 19.17 1.08 25.02
CA LEU A 12 18.40 1.52 23.87
C LEU A 12 16.92 1.43 24.24
N VAL A 13 16.22 2.56 24.31
CA VAL A 13 14.75 2.58 24.49
C VAL A 13 14.13 3.07 23.19
N VAL A 14 13.28 2.24 22.58
CA VAL A 14 12.62 2.53 21.29
C VAL A 14 11.20 3.02 21.56
N PHE A 15 10.91 4.27 21.25
CA PHE A 15 9.55 4.79 21.07
C PHE A 15 9.47 5.51 19.72
N GLY A 16 8.33 5.40 19.03
CA GLY A 16 8.10 5.95 17.69
C GLY A 16 8.40 7.44 17.55
N SER A 17 8.75 7.84 16.32
CA SER A 17 9.27 9.15 15.89
C SER A 17 10.49 9.64 16.69
N LEU A 18 11.67 9.24 16.20
CA LEU A 18 12.98 9.37 16.84
C LEU A 18 13.47 10.82 16.97
N THR A 19 13.60 11.29 18.22
CA THR A 19 14.71 12.15 18.62
C THR A 19 15.62 11.29 19.50
N PHE A 20 16.88 11.06 19.10
CA PHE A 20 17.81 10.26 19.89
C PHE A 20 18.63 11.16 20.82
N PHE A 21 18.64 10.85 22.12
CA PHE A 21 19.63 11.37 23.06
C PHE A 21 20.54 10.22 23.47
N LEU A 22 21.82 10.31 23.12
CA LEU A 22 22.84 9.40 23.64
C LEU A 22 23.55 10.08 24.80
N SER A 23 23.23 9.68 26.03
CA SER A 23 23.96 10.11 27.23
C SER A 23 25.00 9.06 27.59
N ILE A 24 26.28 9.36 27.43
CA ILE A 24 27.38 8.50 27.91
C ILE A 24 27.73 8.94 29.32
N PHE A 25 27.53 8.09 30.31
CA PHE A 25 28.03 8.30 31.67
C PHE A 25 29.32 7.50 31.85
N GLY A 26 30.41 8.19 32.19
CA GLY A 26 31.60 7.54 32.74
C GLY A 26 31.44 7.38 34.25
N VAL A 27 31.71 6.20 34.79
CA VAL A 27 31.76 5.96 36.24
C VAL A 27 33.20 5.64 36.62
N ASP A 28 33.85 6.54 37.34
CA ASP A 28 35.13 6.25 37.99
C ASP A 28 34.87 5.81 39.44
N VAL A 29 35.29 4.60 39.79
CA VAL A 29 35.25 4.11 41.18
C VAL A 29 36.62 4.33 41.81
N MET A 30 36.72 5.31 42.70
CA MET A 30 37.93 5.53 43.49
C MET A 30 37.81 4.82 44.83
N GLN A 31 38.50 3.70 45.00
CA GLN A 31 38.63 3.06 46.31
C GLN A 31 39.69 3.77 47.16
N LYS A 32 39.29 4.25 48.34
CA LYS A 32 40.20 4.75 49.38
C LYS A 32 39.77 4.16 50.73
N GLY A 33 40.26 2.97 51.06
CA GLY A 33 39.88 2.25 52.28
C GLY A 33 38.58 1.45 52.13
N ASN A 34 37.86 1.22 53.25
CA ASN A 34 36.66 0.37 53.32
C ASN A 34 35.34 1.03 52.91
N GLU A 35 35.39 2.22 52.30
CA GLU A 35 34.20 2.91 51.78
C GLU A 35 34.37 3.19 50.28
N SER A 36 33.26 3.11 49.53
CA SER A 36 33.20 3.39 48.10
C SER A 36 32.31 4.61 47.85
N GLU A 37 32.86 5.67 47.25
CA GLU A 37 32.09 6.79 46.71
C GLU A 37 32.09 6.70 45.18
N ALA A 38 30.91 6.81 44.58
CA ALA A 38 30.72 6.92 43.14
C ALA A 38 30.40 8.38 42.80
N ALA A 39 31.23 9.01 41.96
CA ALA A 39 30.97 10.34 41.44
C ALA A 39 30.52 10.25 39.98
N MET A 40 29.30 10.71 39.68
CA MET A 40 28.76 10.78 38.33
C MET A 40 28.95 12.19 37.78
N TRP A 41 29.77 12.36 36.74
CA TRP A 41 29.98 13.64 36.07
C TRP A 41 29.12 13.73 34.79
N PRO A 42 28.57 14.91 34.45
CA PRO A 42 27.89 15.08 33.17
C PRO A 42 28.92 15.04 32.03
N GLY A 43 28.85 14.01 31.19
CA GLY A 43 29.61 13.91 29.95
C GLY A 43 29.12 14.90 28.89
N PRO A 44 29.91 15.16 27.83
CA PRO A 44 29.50 16.05 26.74
C PRO A 44 28.28 15.50 26.01
N VAL A 45 27.23 16.32 25.88
CA VAL A 45 26.05 16.00 25.06
C VAL A 45 26.43 16.21 23.59
N ILE A 46 26.51 15.13 22.83
CA ILE A 46 26.73 15.20 21.38
C ILE A 46 25.37 15.36 20.70
N TYR A 47 25.12 16.54 20.12
CA TYR A 47 24.00 16.74 19.22
C TYR A 47 24.32 16.11 17.86
N LEU A 48 23.71 14.96 17.57
CA LEU A 48 23.69 14.45 16.21
C LEU A 48 22.61 15.24 15.45
N PRO A 49 22.93 15.92 14.33
CA PRO A 49 21.90 16.54 13.51
C PRO A 49 20.93 15.44 13.07
N THR A 50 19.64 15.67 13.28
CA THR A 50 18.57 14.85 12.76
C THR A 50 18.81 14.66 11.27
N LEU A 51 19.12 13.42 10.86
CA LEU A 51 18.95 13.04 9.47
C LEU A 51 17.46 13.19 9.19
N ILE A 52 17.07 14.31 8.58
CA ILE A 52 15.81 14.40 7.87
C ILE A 52 15.96 13.41 6.72
N TYR A 53 15.44 12.21 6.93
CA TYR A 53 15.31 11.22 5.88
C TYR A 53 14.33 11.84 4.88
N ASN A 54 14.85 12.46 3.82
CA ASN A 54 14.07 12.78 2.64
C ASN A 54 13.67 11.44 2.02
N ALA A 55 12.64 10.81 2.57
CA ALA A 55 12.04 9.63 1.96
C ALA A 55 11.59 10.06 0.56
N ALA A 56 12.07 9.36 -0.46
CA ALA A 56 11.58 9.56 -1.82
C ALA A 56 10.05 9.41 -1.81
N PRO A 57 9.31 10.20 -2.59
CA PRO A 57 7.86 10.08 -2.65
C PRO A 57 7.50 8.64 -2.98
N VAL A 58 6.67 8.04 -2.13
CA VAL A 58 6.15 6.70 -2.36
C VAL A 58 5.38 6.74 -3.67
N LYS A 59 5.77 5.89 -4.61
CA LYS A 59 5.09 5.76 -5.89
C LYS A 59 4.04 4.67 -5.77
N PHE A 60 2.83 4.96 -6.19
CA PHE A 60 1.71 4.04 -6.20
C PHE A 60 0.87 4.27 -7.44
N THR A 61 0.66 3.20 -8.22
CA THR A 61 -0.22 3.23 -9.38
C THR A 61 -1.59 2.70 -8.97
N HIS A 62 -2.53 3.62 -8.75
CA HIS A 62 -3.86 3.27 -8.23
C HIS A 62 -4.86 2.92 -9.34
N ASP A 63 -4.58 3.35 -10.56
CA ASP A 63 -5.35 3.16 -11.79
C ASP A 63 -4.54 2.38 -12.84
N PHE A 64 -3.34 1.90 -12.50
CA PHE A 64 -2.46 1.12 -13.37
C PHE A 64 -1.94 1.83 -14.63
N GLU A 65 -2.27 3.12 -14.83
CA GLU A 65 -1.95 3.89 -16.04
C GLU A 65 -0.44 4.14 -16.25
N THR A 66 0.38 3.80 -15.25
CA THR A 66 1.84 3.72 -15.39
C THR A 66 2.31 2.53 -16.25
N GLY A 67 1.42 1.58 -16.54
CA GLY A 67 1.74 0.33 -17.24
C GLY A 67 2.60 -0.64 -16.42
N ASP A 68 2.61 -0.49 -15.10
CA ASP A 68 3.34 -1.34 -14.18
C ASP A 68 2.55 -1.60 -12.88
N LEU A 69 3.15 -2.37 -11.96
CA LEU A 69 2.55 -2.71 -10.65
C LEU A 69 3.23 -1.93 -9.51
N THR A 70 3.68 -0.68 -9.77
CA THR A 70 4.38 0.11 -8.77
C THR A 70 3.52 0.33 -7.52
N GLY A 71 4.03 -0.07 -6.37
CA GLY A 71 3.27 -0.01 -5.11
C GLY A 71 2.29 -1.17 -4.93
N TRP A 72 2.42 -2.24 -5.70
CA TRP A 72 1.72 -3.51 -5.49
C TRP A 72 2.73 -4.66 -5.36
N THR A 73 2.39 -5.65 -4.54
CA THR A 73 3.14 -6.89 -4.38
C THR A 73 2.28 -8.06 -4.84
N LYS A 74 2.78 -8.83 -5.81
CA LYS A 74 2.09 -10.02 -6.30
C LYS A 74 2.64 -11.33 -5.72
N THR A 75 1.80 -12.35 -5.68
CA THR A 75 2.15 -13.75 -5.46
C THR A 75 1.63 -14.61 -6.60
N GLY A 76 2.15 -15.83 -6.72
CA GLY A 76 1.71 -16.76 -7.77
C GLY A 76 2.04 -16.27 -9.18
N THR A 77 1.24 -16.70 -10.15
CA THR A 77 1.49 -16.44 -11.59
C THR A 77 0.33 -15.75 -12.30
N SER A 78 -0.83 -15.54 -11.65
CA SER A 78 -1.98 -14.85 -12.27
C SER A 78 -1.66 -13.42 -12.72
N PHE A 79 -0.77 -12.74 -12.00
CA PHE A 79 -0.37 -11.35 -12.28
C PHE A 79 0.92 -11.24 -13.13
N ASP A 80 1.31 -12.28 -13.88
CA ASP A 80 2.55 -12.27 -14.68
C ASP A 80 2.50 -11.38 -15.93
N PHE A 81 1.31 -11.22 -16.51
CA PHE A 81 1.10 -10.38 -17.69
C PHE A 81 0.29 -9.11 -17.38
N GLN A 82 0.39 -8.62 -16.15
CA GLN A 82 -0.40 -7.49 -15.64
C GLN A 82 0.47 -6.23 -15.38
N PRO A 83 -0.11 -5.02 -15.47
CA PRO A 83 -1.42 -4.74 -16.04
C PRO A 83 -1.46 -5.06 -17.55
N THR A 84 -2.67 -5.30 -18.07
CA THR A 84 -2.92 -5.56 -19.49
C THR A 84 -3.29 -4.24 -20.19
N PHE A 85 -2.89 -4.09 -21.46
CA PHE A 85 -3.11 -2.87 -22.26
C PHE A 85 -4.36 -3.01 -23.13
N GLY A 86 -5.23 -1.99 -23.11
CA GLY A 86 -6.39 -1.87 -23.98
C GLY A 86 -7.49 -2.90 -23.74
N ASP A 87 -8.54 -2.82 -24.58
CA ASP A 87 -9.75 -3.63 -24.43
C ASP A 87 -9.60 -5.04 -25.02
N ASN A 88 -8.92 -5.90 -24.25
CA ASN A 88 -8.62 -7.28 -24.64
C ASN A 88 -9.87 -8.16 -24.87
N PRO A 89 -10.93 -8.11 -24.04
CA PRO A 89 -12.18 -8.79 -24.33
C PRO A 89 -12.78 -8.44 -25.70
N THR A 90 -12.72 -7.17 -26.10
CA THR A 90 -13.16 -6.74 -27.44
C THR A 90 -12.22 -7.27 -28.52
N ALA A 91 -10.90 -7.19 -28.32
CA ALA A 91 -9.91 -7.67 -29.27
C ALA A 91 -10.03 -9.18 -29.55
N ARG A 92 -10.39 -9.99 -28.54
CA ARG A 92 -10.67 -11.44 -28.69
C ARG A 92 -12.13 -11.77 -29.01
N ALA A 93 -12.93 -10.78 -29.41
CA ALA A 93 -14.33 -10.92 -29.83
C ALA A 93 -15.26 -11.58 -28.78
N ARG A 94 -15.00 -11.33 -27.48
CA ARG A 94 -15.80 -11.88 -26.37
C ARG A 94 -17.21 -11.28 -26.25
N GLY A 95 -17.43 -10.11 -26.85
CA GLY A 95 -18.70 -9.38 -26.81
C GLY A 95 -19.00 -8.70 -25.48
N GLN A 96 -18.01 -8.59 -24.59
CA GLN A 96 -18.11 -7.97 -23.27
C GLN A 96 -16.95 -6.98 -23.12
N PRO A 97 -17.06 -5.75 -23.65
CA PRO A 97 -15.96 -4.78 -23.56
C PRO A 97 -15.59 -4.54 -22.11
N SER A 98 -14.29 -4.46 -21.81
CA SER A 98 -13.79 -4.34 -20.43
C SER A 98 -14.32 -3.11 -19.70
N GLN A 99 -14.55 -1.99 -20.41
CA GLN A 99 -14.92 -0.70 -19.82
C GLN A 99 -13.96 -0.23 -18.70
N HIS A 100 -12.67 -0.54 -18.86
CA HIS A 100 -11.62 0.02 -18.02
C HIS A 100 -11.50 1.53 -18.20
N GLN A 101 -10.86 2.17 -17.22
CA GLN A 101 -10.46 3.56 -17.31
C GLN A 101 -9.09 3.63 -17.98
N GLY A 102 -8.91 4.56 -18.93
CA GLY A 102 -7.61 4.77 -19.54
C GLY A 102 -7.18 3.65 -20.47
N ASP A 103 -5.91 3.26 -20.39
CA ASP A 103 -5.28 2.30 -21.29
C ASP A 103 -4.85 1.00 -20.60
N TRP A 104 -4.71 0.98 -19.27
CA TRP A 104 -4.14 -0.13 -18.51
C TRP A 104 -5.06 -0.54 -17.36
N TRP A 105 -5.14 -1.84 -17.10
CA TRP A 105 -6.00 -2.37 -16.05
C TRP A 105 -5.57 -3.78 -15.64
N ILE A 106 -6.10 -4.30 -14.55
CA ILE A 106 -5.89 -5.70 -14.16
C ILE A 106 -6.99 -6.56 -14.79
N GLY A 107 -6.60 -7.52 -15.61
CA GLY A 107 -7.47 -8.55 -16.14
C GLY A 107 -6.71 -9.87 -16.25
N CYS A 108 -6.79 -10.72 -15.22
CA CYS A 108 -5.91 -11.90 -15.11
C CYS A 108 -6.15 -12.97 -16.17
N TYR A 109 -7.27 -12.90 -16.92
CA TYR A 109 -7.48 -13.75 -18.09
C TYR A 109 -6.57 -13.37 -19.27
N GLU A 110 -6.18 -12.10 -19.33
CA GLU A 110 -5.58 -11.47 -20.50
C GLU A 110 -4.05 -11.55 -20.46
N LYS A 111 -3.44 -11.54 -21.64
CA LYS A 111 -2.00 -11.65 -21.86
C LYS A 111 -1.53 -10.68 -22.94
N PHE A 112 -1.72 -9.39 -22.73
CA PHE A 112 -1.30 -8.38 -23.69
C PHE A 112 -0.81 -7.12 -22.99
N GLN A 113 0.50 -6.88 -23.02
CA GLN A 113 1.16 -5.73 -22.39
C GLN A 113 1.71 -4.76 -23.44
N ASN A 114 1.18 -4.82 -24.66
CA ASN A 114 1.62 -4.02 -25.82
C ASN A 114 3.14 -4.13 -26.10
N LYS A 115 3.74 -5.30 -25.82
CA LYS A 115 5.15 -5.53 -26.15
C LYS A 115 5.28 -6.02 -27.58
N LYS A 116 6.44 -5.76 -28.20
CA LYS A 116 6.73 -6.16 -29.57
C LYS A 116 6.53 -7.67 -29.75
N GLY A 117 5.63 -8.03 -30.67
CA GLY A 117 5.33 -9.42 -31.00
C GLY A 117 4.14 -10.00 -30.23
N GLU A 118 3.57 -9.27 -29.28
CA GLU A 118 2.30 -9.64 -28.66
C GLU A 118 1.12 -9.25 -29.57
N VAL A 119 -0.02 -9.92 -29.34
CA VAL A 119 -1.26 -9.72 -30.11
C VAL A 119 -2.35 -9.32 -29.13
N ALA A 120 -3.12 -8.28 -29.45
CA ALA A 120 -4.24 -7.85 -28.63
C ALA A 120 -5.27 -8.99 -28.48
N GLY A 121 -5.79 -9.16 -27.26
CA GLY A 121 -6.71 -10.26 -26.93
C GLY A 121 -6.05 -11.63 -26.78
N ALA A 122 -4.71 -11.71 -26.72
CA ALA A 122 -4.03 -12.94 -26.33
C ALA A 122 -4.39 -13.34 -24.89
N ILE A 123 -4.48 -14.64 -24.64
CA ILE A 123 -5.10 -15.20 -23.43
C ILE A 123 -4.06 -15.88 -22.56
N GLN A 124 -4.11 -15.60 -21.25
CA GLN A 124 -3.50 -16.39 -20.19
C GLN A 124 -4.44 -17.53 -19.75
N GLY A 125 -5.73 -17.22 -19.57
CA GLY A 125 -6.76 -18.14 -19.10
C GLY A 125 -6.89 -18.18 -17.57
N ASP A 126 -7.85 -18.97 -17.08
CA ASP A 126 -8.21 -19.06 -15.64
C ASP A 126 -7.27 -19.96 -14.82
N GLY A 127 -6.31 -20.64 -15.44
CA GLY A 127 -5.48 -21.63 -14.74
C GLY A 127 -4.57 -21.03 -13.64
N PRO A 128 -3.85 -19.92 -13.90
CA PRO A 128 -2.95 -19.30 -12.93
C PRO A 128 -3.66 -18.78 -11.69
N LEU A 129 -2.97 -18.83 -10.55
CA LEU A 129 -3.47 -18.35 -9.26
C LEU A 129 -2.51 -17.34 -8.66
N GLY A 130 -2.98 -16.55 -7.70
CA GLY A 130 -2.17 -15.60 -6.96
C GLY A 130 -2.96 -14.47 -6.32
N THR A 131 -2.22 -13.55 -5.70
CA THR A 131 -2.79 -12.33 -5.12
C THR A 131 -2.01 -11.11 -5.56
N LEU A 132 -2.67 -9.95 -5.56
CA LEU A 132 -2.05 -8.65 -5.75
C LEU A 132 -2.42 -7.76 -4.56
N THR A 133 -1.43 -7.32 -3.79
CA THR A 133 -1.62 -6.57 -2.54
C THR A 133 -1.03 -5.17 -2.69
N SER A 134 -1.81 -4.13 -2.44
CA SER A 134 -1.32 -2.75 -2.49
C SER A 134 -0.33 -2.50 -1.37
N ILE A 135 0.45 -1.41 -1.47
CA ILE A 135 1.05 -0.80 -0.29
C ILE A 135 -0.05 -0.40 0.71
N GLU A 136 0.33 -0.34 1.98
CA GLU A 136 -0.56 0.12 3.04
C GLU A 136 -0.80 1.63 2.92
N PHE A 137 -2.05 2.04 3.08
CA PHE A 137 -2.48 3.43 3.03
C PHE A 137 -3.42 3.77 4.18
N LYS A 138 -3.52 5.08 4.48
CA LYS A 138 -4.47 5.59 5.47
C LYS A 138 -5.81 5.91 4.81
N ILE A 139 -6.90 5.47 5.43
CA ILE A 139 -8.25 5.88 5.02
C ILE A 139 -8.50 7.30 5.52
N VAL A 140 -8.75 8.23 4.60
CA VAL A 140 -9.12 9.62 4.94
C VAL A 140 -10.34 10.11 4.17
N GLY A 141 -10.69 9.44 3.06
CA GLY A 141 -11.93 9.65 2.35
C GLY A 141 -13.14 9.14 3.13
N ASP A 142 -14.31 9.49 2.65
CA ASP A 142 -15.58 8.95 3.12
C ASP A 142 -15.96 7.69 2.33
N THR A 143 -15.54 7.61 1.06
CA THR A 143 -15.73 6.41 0.24
C THR A 143 -14.43 5.95 -0.43
N ILE A 144 -14.41 4.68 -0.84
CA ILE A 144 -13.42 4.12 -1.77
C ILE A 144 -14.17 3.65 -3.02
N ASN A 145 -13.82 4.15 -4.20
CA ASN A 145 -14.47 3.78 -5.46
C ASN A 145 -13.47 3.21 -6.47
N PHE A 146 -13.92 2.23 -7.25
CA PHE A 146 -13.08 1.42 -8.15
C PHE A 146 -13.95 0.62 -9.13
N LEU A 147 -13.34 0.07 -10.17
CA LEU A 147 -13.99 -0.80 -11.16
C LEU A 147 -13.75 -2.28 -10.81
N VAL A 148 -14.79 -3.12 -10.95
CA VAL A 148 -14.66 -4.58 -10.84
C VAL A 148 -15.51 -5.29 -11.89
N GLY A 149 -14.97 -6.38 -12.44
CA GLY A 149 -15.65 -7.33 -13.32
C GLY A 149 -15.22 -8.77 -13.06
N ALA A 150 -15.37 -9.61 -14.07
CA ALA A 150 -15.08 -11.04 -14.13
C ALA A 150 -15.80 -11.89 -13.05
N GLY A 151 -15.10 -12.82 -12.40
CA GLY A 151 -15.72 -13.92 -11.66
C GLY A 151 -16.49 -13.55 -10.41
N ASN A 152 -17.59 -14.26 -10.19
CA ASN A 152 -18.42 -14.17 -8.99
C ASN A 152 -18.00 -15.22 -7.94
N HIS A 153 -16.78 -15.10 -7.43
CA HIS A 153 -16.27 -15.94 -6.35
C HIS A 153 -15.92 -15.07 -5.13
N PRO A 154 -16.90 -14.69 -4.29
CA PRO A 154 -16.65 -13.79 -3.18
C PRO A 154 -15.80 -14.45 -2.08
N TRP A 155 -15.30 -13.63 -1.17
CA TRP A 155 -14.33 -14.01 -0.13
C TRP A 155 -14.79 -15.17 0.77
N GLU A 156 -16.10 -15.36 0.94
CA GLU A 156 -16.67 -16.44 1.75
C GLU A 156 -16.52 -17.83 1.10
N LEU A 157 -16.16 -17.89 -0.19
CA LEU A 157 -15.93 -19.16 -0.88
C LEU A 157 -14.49 -19.66 -0.68
N PRO A 158 -14.24 -20.98 -0.76
CA PRO A 158 -12.90 -21.55 -0.54
C PRO A 158 -11.83 -21.10 -1.57
N GLN A 159 -12.26 -20.68 -2.75
CA GLN A 159 -11.44 -20.31 -3.89
C GLN A 159 -11.92 -18.95 -4.42
N PRO A 160 -11.56 -17.85 -3.74
CA PRO A 160 -12.07 -16.52 -4.07
C PRO A 160 -11.40 -15.89 -5.30
N THR A 161 -12.20 -15.08 -5.99
CA THR A 161 -11.82 -14.24 -7.13
C THR A 161 -12.47 -12.89 -6.89
N CYS A 162 -11.81 -12.02 -6.12
CA CYS A 162 -12.44 -10.82 -5.58
C CYS A 162 -11.43 -9.72 -5.21
N VAL A 163 -11.95 -8.52 -4.99
CA VAL A 163 -11.21 -7.36 -4.47
C VAL A 163 -11.66 -7.09 -3.05
N ASN A 164 -10.70 -7.00 -2.13
CA ASN A 164 -10.94 -6.83 -0.70
C ASN A 164 -10.27 -5.58 -0.14
N LEU A 165 -10.89 -5.00 0.89
CA LEU A 165 -10.26 -4.05 1.80
C LEU A 165 -9.90 -4.78 3.11
N GLU A 166 -8.61 -4.82 3.41
CA GLU A 166 -8.10 -5.46 4.62
C GLU A 166 -7.59 -4.41 5.61
N ILE A 167 -7.96 -4.56 6.89
CA ILE A 167 -7.49 -3.73 8.00
C ILE A 167 -7.00 -4.66 9.11
N ASN A 168 -5.75 -4.51 9.54
CA ASN A 168 -5.15 -5.31 10.62
C ASN A 168 -5.31 -6.84 10.43
N GLY A 169 -5.13 -7.36 9.22
CA GLY A 169 -5.28 -8.79 8.93
C GLY A 169 -6.73 -9.27 8.77
N LYS A 170 -7.71 -8.38 8.91
CA LYS A 170 -9.13 -8.72 8.79
C LYS A 170 -9.71 -8.14 7.49
N MET A 171 -10.41 -8.98 6.73
CA MET A 171 -11.20 -8.53 5.58
C MET A 171 -12.44 -7.79 6.10
N GLU A 172 -12.51 -6.50 5.80
CA GLU A 172 -13.62 -5.64 6.22
C GLU A 172 -14.67 -5.51 5.12
N LEU A 173 -14.24 -5.40 3.85
CA LEU A 173 -15.12 -5.24 2.70
C LEU A 173 -14.62 -6.07 1.52
N THR A 174 -15.55 -6.57 0.71
CA THR A 174 -15.29 -7.44 -0.45
C THR A 174 -16.22 -7.07 -1.60
N VAL A 175 -15.69 -7.13 -2.82
CA VAL A 175 -16.45 -7.11 -4.07
C VAL A 175 -15.95 -8.22 -4.97
N ALA A 176 -16.86 -9.02 -5.52
CA ALA A 176 -16.60 -9.95 -6.61
C ALA A 176 -17.34 -9.49 -7.86
N GLY A 177 -16.94 -10.02 -9.02
CA GLY A 177 -17.60 -9.78 -10.29
C GLY A 177 -18.95 -10.48 -10.40
N LYS A 178 -19.50 -10.46 -11.63
CA LYS A 178 -20.83 -11.03 -11.96
C LYS A 178 -20.76 -11.91 -13.20
N ASP A 179 -19.65 -12.61 -13.38
CA ASP A 179 -19.36 -13.46 -14.53
C ASP A 179 -19.45 -12.66 -15.85
N THR A 180 -18.79 -11.52 -15.88
CA THR A 180 -18.76 -10.60 -17.03
C THR A 180 -17.42 -9.88 -17.13
N GLU A 181 -16.79 -9.87 -18.30
CA GLU A 181 -15.52 -9.14 -18.48
C GLU A 181 -15.66 -7.63 -18.24
N THR A 182 -16.84 -7.10 -18.57
CA THR A 182 -17.19 -5.70 -18.39
C THR A 182 -17.17 -5.31 -16.92
N MET A 183 -16.32 -4.37 -16.57
CA MET A 183 -16.23 -3.83 -15.24
C MET A 183 -17.32 -2.79 -14.97
N ILE A 184 -17.79 -2.73 -13.73
CA ILE A 184 -18.73 -1.72 -13.25
C ILE A 184 -18.14 -0.98 -12.06
N ARG A 185 -18.57 0.27 -11.87
CA ARG A 185 -18.14 1.08 -10.72
C ARG A 185 -18.76 0.53 -9.44
N HIS A 186 -17.90 0.30 -8.46
CA HIS A 186 -18.25 0.01 -7.09
C HIS A 186 -17.82 1.17 -6.19
N GLU A 187 -18.54 1.34 -5.09
CA GLU A 187 -18.22 2.29 -4.04
C GLU A 187 -18.44 1.65 -2.69
N TRP A 188 -17.42 1.70 -1.84
CA TRP A 188 -17.45 1.31 -0.44
C TRP A 188 -17.61 2.55 0.42
N ASP A 189 -18.59 2.53 1.33
CA ASP A 189 -18.63 3.46 2.45
C ASP A 189 -17.57 3.04 3.48
N VAL A 190 -16.63 3.94 3.75
CA VAL A 190 -15.54 3.74 4.70
C VAL A 190 -15.49 4.86 5.74
N SER A 191 -16.57 5.63 5.92
CA SER A 191 -16.59 6.78 6.84
C SER A 191 -16.21 6.38 8.27
N ASP A 192 -16.65 5.21 8.70
CA ASP A 192 -16.39 4.65 10.04
C ASP A 192 -14.99 4.02 10.18
N LEU A 193 -14.27 3.89 9.07
CA LEU A 193 -12.92 3.34 9.00
C LEU A 193 -11.85 4.43 8.88
N LYS A 194 -12.24 5.70 8.82
CA LYS A 194 -11.32 6.85 8.73
C LYS A 194 -10.26 6.82 9.82
N GLY A 195 -9.03 7.11 9.42
CA GLY A 195 -7.86 7.11 10.28
C GLY A 195 -7.19 5.75 10.44
N LYS A 196 -7.86 4.63 10.10
CA LYS A 196 -7.25 3.30 10.08
C LYS A 196 -6.33 3.15 8.88
N ARG A 197 -5.38 2.22 8.98
CA ARG A 197 -4.52 1.82 7.87
C ARG A 197 -5.08 0.55 7.24
N ALA A 198 -5.05 0.50 5.92
CA ALA A 198 -5.65 -0.56 5.12
C ALA A 198 -4.74 -0.94 3.94
N VAL A 199 -4.99 -2.12 3.39
CA VAL A 199 -4.48 -2.54 2.07
C VAL A 199 -5.66 -2.97 1.20
N ILE A 200 -5.53 -2.74 -0.11
CA ILE A 200 -6.40 -3.38 -1.10
C ILE A 200 -5.74 -4.68 -1.51
N LYS A 201 -6.52 -5.76 -1.55
CA LYS A 201 -6.03 -7.07 -1.94
C LYS A 201 -6.94 -7.70 -2.99
N VAL A 202 -6.36 -8.02 -4.14
CA VAL A 202 -7.03 -8.73 -5.23
C VAL A 202 -6.65 -10.19 -5.13
N TYR A 203 -7.65 -11.06 -5.12
CA TYR A 203 -7.51 -12.51 -5.06
C TYR A 203 -7.86 -13.13 -6.40
N ASP A 204 -7.04 -14.08 -6.81
CA ASP A 204 -7.27 -14.97 -7.93
C ASP A 204 -6.90 -16.40 -7.51
N GLU A 205 -7.82 -17.06 -6.80
CA GLU A 205 -7.58 -18.35 -6.14
C GLU A 205 -8.51 -19.45 -6.68
N ASN A 206 -9.06 -19.27 -7.89
CA ASN A 206 -9.98 -20.22 -8.51
C ASN A 206 -9.50 -20.56 -9.92
N SER A 207 -9.20 -21.84 -10.19
CA SER A 207 -8.79 -22.26 -11.55
C SER A 207 -9.95 -22.72 -12.45
N GLY A 208 -11.19 -22.56 -11.99
CA GLY A 208 -12.41 -22.90 -12.73
C GLY A 208 -12.82 -21.81 -13.72
N GLY A 209 -13.93 -22.01 -14.42
CA GLY A 209 -14.47 -20.99 -15.32
C GLY A 209 -14.79 -19.70 -14.54
N TRP A 210 -14.42 -18.56 -15.12
CA TRP A 210 -14.47 -17.24 -14.44
C TRP A 210 -13.52 -17.12 -13.25
N GLY A 211 -12.50 -17.96 -13.21
CA GLY A 211 -11.42 -17.93 -12.23
C GLY A 211 -10.38 -16.85 -12.54
N HIS A 212 -10.82 -15.60 -12.68
CA HIS A 212 -9.94 -14.44 -12.83
C HIS A 212 -10.64 -13.16 -12.37
N PRO A 213 -9.94 -12.22 -11.71
CA PRO A 213 -10.48 -10.90 -11.40
C PRO A 213 -10.18 -9.89 -12.51
N ASN A 214 -11.12 -8.97 -12.73
CA ASN A 214 -10.89 -7.73 -13.46
C ASN A 214 -11.06 -6.56 -12.48
N CYS A 215 -10.09 -5.65 -12.38
CA CYS A 215 -10.22 -4.45 -11.55
C CYS A 215 -9.36 -3.28 -12.03
N ASP A 216 -9.78 -2.07 -11.65
CA ASP A 216 -9.16 -0.83 -12.12
C ASP A 216 -9.57 0.41 -11.28
N ASP A 217 -8.86 1.52 -11.47
CA ASP A 217 -9.25 2.90 -11.11
C ASP A 217 -9.63 3.11 -9.63
N PHE A 218 -8.72 2.75 -8.72
CA PHE A 218 -8.93 2.86 -7.28
C PHE A 218 -8.75 4.29 -6.77
N TRP A 219 -9.76 4.82 -6.08
CA TRP A 219 -9.75 6.16 -5.47
C TRP A 219 -10.35 6.16 -4.08
N GLN A 220 -9.85 7.05 -3.22
CA GLN A 220 -10.64 7.57 -2.10
C GLN A 220 -11.38 8.82 -2.54
N ALA A 221 -12.61 9.03 -2.08
CA ALA A 221 -13.37 10.25 -2.34
C ALA A 221 -13.87 10.91 -1.05
N ASP A 222 -14.07 12.23 -1.08
CA ASP A 222 -14.69 12.96 0.01
C ASP A 222 -16.22 12.77 0.04
N LYS A 223 -16.88 13.27 1.08
CA LYS A 223 -18.34 13.23 1.24
C LYS A 223 -19.19 13.77 0.07
N ASN A 224 -18.59 14.50 -0.88
CA ASN A 224 -19.28 15.00 -2.07
C ASN A 224 -18.99 14.13 -3.31
N GLY A 225 -18.32 12.99 -3.14
CA GLY A 225 -17.90 12.10 -4.23
C GLY A 225 -16.70 12.61 -5.02
N LYS A 226 -15.94 13.59 -4.50
CA LYS A 226 -14.75 14.09 -5.19
C LYS A 226 -13.53 13.23 -4.87
N ASN A 227 -12.91 12.65 -5.90
CA ASN A 227 -11.68 11.88 -5.76
C ASN A 227 -10.55 12.71 -5.13
N ILE A 228 -9.83 12.08 -4.20
CA ILE A 228 -8.70 12.64 -3.49
C ILE A 228 -7.43 12.15 -4.18
N SER A 229 -6.63 13.08 -4.72
CA SER A 229 -5.31 12.78 -5.31
C SER A 229 -4.49 11.91 -4.37
N TRP A 230 -3.99 10.79 -4.89
CA TRP A 230 -3.14 9.93 -4.10
C TRP A 230 -1.82 10.65 -3.74
N ASP A 231 -1.18 11.46 -4.58
CA ASP A 231 -0.04 12.30 -4.15
C ASP A 231 -0.28 13.09 -2.84
N ARG A 232 -1.51 13.59 -2.67
CA ARG A 232 -1.92 14.31 -1.45
C ARG A 232 -1.96 13.41 -0.23
N LEU A 233 -2.39 12.15 -0.37
CA LEU A 233 -2.55 11.21 0.73
C LEU A 233 -1.19 10.79 1.33
N TRP A 234 -0.13 10.74 0.54
CA TRP A 234 1.19 10.27 0.96
C TRP A 234 1.99 11.42 1.53
N ALA A 235 1.76 12.64 1.05
CA ALA A 235 2.20 13.84 1.75
C ALA A 235 1.65 13.87 3.18
N VAL A 236 0.38 13.52 3.38
CA VAL A 236 -0.22 13.47 4.72
C VAL A 236 0.40 12.38 5.60
N ASP A 237 0.64 11.19 5.05
CA ASP A 237 1.24 10.08 5.82
C ASP A 237 2.71 10.37 6.19
N SER A 238 3.46 11.01 5.29
CA SER A 238 4.88 11.36 5.51
C SER A 238 5.09 12.49 6.52
N PHE A 239 4.13 13.42 6.64
CA PHE A 239 4.27 14.63 7.48
C PHE A 239 3.34 14.64 8.71
N GLY A 240 2.58 13.57 8.96
CA GLY A 240 1.83 13.35 10.21
C GLY A 240 0.60 14.25 10.43
N LYS A 241 0.34 15.24 9.57
CA LYS A 241 -0.87 16.06 9.54
C LYS A 241 -1.19 16.47 8.11
N LEU A 242 -2.48 16.53 7.77
CA LEU A 242 -2.96 17.46 6.73
C LEU A 242 -2.53 18.86 7.18
N PRO A 243 -1.64 19.57 6.47
CA PRO A 243 -1.40 20.95 6.80
C PRO A 243 -2.71 21.70 6.64
N ALA A 244 -3.15 22.38 7.72
CA ALA A 244 -4.35 23.21 7.77
C ALA A 244 -4.28 24.44 6.83
N THR A 245 -3.21 24.58 6.05
CA THR A 245 -3.02 25.64 5.06
C THR A 245 -3.74 25.31 3.75
N PHE A 246 -5.07 25.30 3.78
CA PHE A 246 -5.89 25.60 2.59
C PHE A 246 -7.10 26.47 2.95
N GLY A 247 -6.92 27.37 3.91
CA GLY A 247 -7.76 28.56 4.09
C GLY A 247 -7.52 29.64 3.03
N GLU A 248 -6.53 29.49 2.14
CA GLU A 248 -6.17 30.51 1.15
C GLU A 248 -5.93 29.89 -0.25
N ILE A 249 -6.99 29.40 -0.89
CA ILE A 249 -7.11 29.53 -2.36
C ILE A 249 -8.47 30.19 -2.65
N LYS A 250 -8.59 31.44 -2.19
CA LYS A 250 -9.46 32.46 -2.78
C LYS A 250 -8.76 33.82 -2.72
N SER A 251 -7.81 34.02 -3.63
CA SER A 251 -7.46 35.28 -4.31
C SER A 251 -6.32 34.88 -5.26
N LYS A 252 -6.35 35.12 -6.57
CA LYS A 252 -6.93 36.19 -7.38
C LYS A 252 -7.55 35.63 -8.65
#